data_AF-A0A960JXR8-F1
#
_entry.id   AF-A0A960JXR8-F1
#
_cell.length_a   1.000
_cell.length_b   1.000
_cell.length_c   1.000
_cell.angle_alpha   90.00
_cell.angle_beta   90.00
_cell.angle_gamma   90.00
#
_symmetry.space_group_name_H-M   'P 1'
#
loop_
_entity.id
_entity.type
_entity.pdbx_description
1 polymer ?
#
loop_
_entity_poly.entity_id
_entity_poly.type
_entity_poly.pdbx_seq_one_letter_code
_entity_poly.pdbx_strand_id
1 'polypeptide(L)'
;MTHEARCVLCQQELDDSAKKRMEQFRDFLASNAQQETDSARRTFQGRLQALKDCEPTTDQTDSQLAELRLESEDLAEAAEALLRATTTRRDAALEAVEGDAPLPALPALNSVGDEIRAEAANLRDRSKDLLKDNTPQKRAALRSRIMEVESREALGDSMDAVVAEIQRKRELAAYTEALKETNTKAITLKSSDVTKRAVTDRLASAFQEELDKVGFKQLKVTLEPHKGIRGALYHKLTLRQAPSAELSRIASEGESRALALAAFFAELSTAADRSAILFDDPVSSLDHTWRENVARRLAEEACGRQVIVFTHDIVFVLALERAAESRGANCSHQYIRSEATGAGVSTPELPWVAMRVKDRLGVLKKRWQEAEKLHRTASRETYERAAIEIYGLLREAWERAVEEVLLDGVVERYRQSVETRRARKLADIADTDCDALDAGMTKCSRWLRGHDQPPAENTSVPEPDEVKQDIDALNGWVTTIRKRRN
;
A
#
# COMPACT_ATOMS: atom_id res chain seq x y z
N MET A 1 155.19 -12.20 38.30
CA MET A 1 156.30 -12.59 37.40
C MET A 1 157.23 -11.39 37.25
N THR A 2 158.49 -11.57 37.69
CA THR A 2 159.75 -10.80 37.51
C THR A 2 159.77 -9.25 37.53
N HIS A 3 160.79 -8.72 38.22
CA HIS A 3 160.86 -7.44 38.95
C HIS A 3 160.98 -6.12 38.13
N GLU A 4 160.48 -6.04 36.90
CA GLU A 4 160.51 -4.79 36.09
C GLU A 4 159.23 -4.55 35.26
N ALA A 5 158.04 -4.87 35.79
CA ALA A 5 156.78 -4.58 35.09
C ALA A 5 156.40 -3.09 35.21
N ARG A 6 156.33 -2.39 34.07
CA ARG A 6 155.89 -0.98 33.97
C ARG A 6 154.43 -0.87 33.55
N CYS A 7 153.71 0.12 34.05
CA CYS A 7 152.31 0.38 33.68
C CYS A 7 152.22 0.75 32.18
N VAL A 8 151.44 0.02 31.39
CA VAL A 8 151.28 0.29 29.95
C VAL A 8 150.67 1.66 29.61
N LEU A 9 149.94 2.28 30.55
CA LEU A 9 149.30 3.58 30.33
C LEU A 9 150.22 4.77 30.65
N CYS A 10 151.01 4.70 31.72
CA CYS A 10 151.84 5.83 32.18
C CYS A 10 153.34 5.53 32.28
N GLN A 11 153.77 4.32 31.91
CA GLN A 11 155.17 3.85 31.88
C GLN A 11 155.92 3.91 33.23
N GLN A 12 155.23 4.19 34.33
CA GLN A 12 155.80 4.14 35.69
C GLN A 12 156.02 2.69 36.15
N GLU A 13 157.10 2.45 36.88
CA GLU A 13 157.38 1.15 37.50
C GLU A 13 156.32 0.84 38.55
N LEU A 14 155.74 -0.35 38.46
CA LEU A 14 154.67 -0.76 39.36
C LEU A 14 155.26 -1.19 40.71
N ASP A 15 155.46 -0.20 41.59
CA ASP A 15 155.64 -0.45 43.01
C ASP A 15 154.40 -1.15 43.61
N ASP A 16 154.53 -1.70 44.81
CA ASP A 16 153.44 -2.48 45.42
C ASP A 16 152.17 -1.64 45.66
N SER A 17 152.32 -0.32 45.85
CA SER A 17 151.18 0.60 45.97
C SER A 17 150.46 0.79 44.63
N ALA A 18 151.20 0.86 43.53
CA ALA A 18 150.70 1.02 42.19
C ALA A 18 150.00 -0.27 41.71
N LYS A 19 150.54 -1.45 42.01
CA LYS A 19 149.87 -2.73 41.74
C LYS A 19 148.51 -2.82 42.44
N LYS A 20 148.46 -2.47 43.73
CA LYS A 20 147.22 -2.51 44.52
C LYS A 20 146.15 -1.54 43.99
N ARG A 21 146.55 -0.34 43.54
CA ARG A 21 145.64 0.61 42.87
C ARG A 21 145.12 0.06 41.53
N MET A 22 145.98 -0.60 40.76
CA MET A 22 145.61 -1.19 39.47
C MET A 22 144.66 -2.39 39.65
N GLU A 23 144.85 -3.19 40.69
CA GLU A 23 143.90 -4.25 41.10
C GLU A 23 142.56 -3.67 41.56
N GLN A 24 142.56 -2.64 42.42
CA GLN A 24 141.32 -1.96 42.82
C GLN A 24 140.57 -1.34 41.63
N PHE A 25 141.29 -0.78 40.66
CA PHE A 25 140.68 -0.23 39.45
C PHE A 25 140.12 -1.32 38.54
N ARG A 26 140.81 -2.46 38.40
CA ARG A 26 140.29 -3.64 37.71
C ARG A 26 139.05 -4.18 38.41
N ASP A 27 139.06 -4.29 39.73
CA ASP A 27 137.94 -4.79 40.53
C ASP A 27 136.74 -3.81 40.48
N PHE A 28 136.99 -2.50 40.41
CA PHE A 28 135.97 -1.48 40.15
C PHE A 28 135.37 -1.59 38.73
N LEU A 29 136.20 -1.77 37.70
CA LEU A 29 135.74 -1.96 36.32
C LEU A 29 135.03 -3.32 36.10
N ALA A 30 135.39 -4.35 36.86
CA ALA A 30 134.74 -5.66 36.86
C ALA A 30 133.50 -5.71 37.78
N SER A 31 133.22 -4.65 38.54
CA SER A 31 132.09 -4.60 39.45
C SER A 31 130.79 -4.28 38.70
N ASN A 32 129.82 -5.19 38.79
CA ASN A 32 128.45 -4.99 38.28
C ASN A 32 127.56 -4.21 39.24
N ALA A 33 128.09 -3.72 40.37
CA ALA A 33 127.31 -3.08 41.42
C ALA A 33 126.46 -1.89 40.91
N GLN A 34 126.98 -1.12 39.94
CA GLN A 34 126.23 0.00 39.34
C GLN A 34 125.05 -0.50 38.48
N GLN A 35 125.25 -1.55 37.67
CA GLN A 35 124.17 -2.13 36.85
C GLN A 35 123.09 -2.80 37.71
N GLU A 36 123.48 -3.51 38.77
CA GLU A 36 122.55 -4.11 39.73
C GLU A 36 121.74 -3.04 40.46
N THR A 37 122.38 -1.94 40.87
CA THR A 37 121.72 -0.79 41.49
C THR A 37 120.72 -0.14 40.54
N ASP A 38 121.10 0.11 39.29
CA ASP A 38 120.22 0.71 38.29
C ASP A 38 119.03 -0.20 37.94
N SER A 39 119.24 -1.52 37.87
CA SER A 39 118.18 -2.51 37.63
C SER A 39 117.20 -2.60 38.81
N ALA A 40 117.72 -2.64 40.04
CA ALA A 40 116.91 -2.60 41.26
C ALA A 40 116.10 -1.29 41.33
N ARG A 41 116.71 -0.15 41.00
CA ARG A 41 116.04 1.15 40.96
C ARG A 41 114.91 1.20 39.93
N ARG A 42 115.12 0.67 38.72
CA ARG A 42 114.05 0.59 37.70
C ARG A 42 112.91 -0.32 38.14
N THR A 43 113.23 -1.47 38.73
CA THR A 43 112.21 -2.42 39.23
C THR A 43 111.38 -1.79 40.35
N PHE A 44 112.02 -1.10 41.27
CA PHE A 44 111.36 -0.36 42.33
C PHE A 44 110.48 0.76 41.77
N GLN A 45 111.00 1.61 40.87
CA GLN A 45 110.23 2.67 40.24
C GLN A 45 109.02 2.14 39.45
N GLY A 46 109.17 1.01 38.74
CA GLY A 46 108.08 0.37 38.01
C GLY A 46 106.99 -0.18 38.94
N ARG A 47 107.37 -0.82 40.05
CA ARG A 47 106.41 -1.29 41.07
C ARG A 47 105.72 -0.14 41.79
N LEU A 48 106.47 0.94 42.09
CA LEU A 48 105.92 2.15 42.70
C LEU A 48 104.91 2.82 41.76
N GLN A 49 105.22 2.90 40.47
CA GLN A 49 104.30 3.45 39.47
C GLN A 49 103.03 2.60 39.35
N ALA A 50 103.15 1.28 39.28
CA ALA A 50 102.00 0.38 39.25
C ALA A 50 101.10 0.51 40.50
N LEU A 51 101.70 0.84 41.66
CA LEU A 51 100.95 1.13 42.89
C LEU A 51 100.23 2.49 42.82
N LYS A 52 100.88 3.51 42.25
CA LYS A 52 100.29 4.84 42.02
C LYS A 52 99.12 4.80 41.03
N ASP A 53 99.25 4.00 39.99
CA ASP A 53 98.23 3.83 38.95
C ASP A 53 97.09 2.89 39.38
N CYS A 54 97.23 2.20 40.53
CA CYS A 54 96.18 1.35 41.06
C CYS A 54 95.07 2.21 41.66
N GLU A 55 93.93 2.25 40.98
CA GLU A 55 92.72 2.94 41.42
C GLU A 55 91.62 1.90 41.68
N PRO A 56 91.45 1.44 42.95
CA PRO A 56 90.46 0.41 43.28
C PRO A 56 89.02 0.90 43.13
N THR A 57 88.78 2.19 43.28
CA THR A 57 87.45 2.82 43.23
C THR A 57 87.41 3.82 42.08
N THR A 58 86.49 3.59 41.14
CA THR A 58 86.22 4.40 39.94
C THR A 58 84.71 4.60 39.81
N ASP A 59 84.27 5.56 38.98
CA ASP A 59 82.84 5.74 38.67
C ASP A 59 82.16 4.43 38.18
N GLN A 60 82.91 3.59 37.46
CA GLN A 60 82.41 2.30 36.98
C GLN A 60 82.18 1.31 38.13
N THR A 61 83.11 1.21 39.08
CA THR A 61 82.93 0.33 40.25
C THR A 61 81.81 0.80 41.15
N ASP A 62 81.60 2.12 41.28
CA ASP A 62 80.51 2.68 42.06
C ASP A 62 79.15 2.38 41.43
N SER A 63 79.03 2.50 40.11
CA SER A 63 77.82 2.07 39.38
C SER A 63 77.56 0.57 39.54
N GLN A 64 78.59 -0.26 39.46
CA GLN A 64 78.46 -1.72 39.62
C GLN A 64 78.07 -2.11 41.05
N LEU A 65 78.59 -1.40 42.07
CA LEU A 65 78.18 -1.58 43.46
C LEU A 65 76.73 -1.18 43.68
N ALA A 66 76.26 -0.09 43.06
CA ALA A 66 74.86 0.34 43.15
C ALA A 66 73.91 -0.70 42.54
N GLU A 67 74.26 -1.28 41.39
CA GLU A 67 73.51 -2.38 40.78
C GLU A 67 73.52 -3.63 41.65
N LEU A 68 74.68 -4.02 42.18
CA LEU A 68 74.81 -5.17 43.08
C LEU A 68 73.99 -5.00 44.35
N ARG A 69 73.89 -3.77 44.89
CA ARG A 69 73.08 -3.45 46.08
C ARG A 69 71.59 -3.75 45.88
N LEU A 70 71.07 -3.67 44.65
CA LEU A 70 69.67 -3.98 44.34
C LEU A 70 69.38 -5.48 44.40
N GLU A 71 70.38 -6.33 44.14
CA GLU A 71 70.23 -7.79 44.13
C GLU A 71 70.70 -8.42 45.45
N SER A 72 71.78 -7.91 46.05
CA SER A 72 72.32 -8.37 47.32
C SER A 72 73.07 -7.25 48.06
N GLU A 73 72.42 -6.66 49.06
CA GLU A 73 72.99 -5.63 49.92
C GLU A 73 74.25 -6.09 50.66
N ASP A 74 74.22 -7.29 51.28
CA ASP A 74 75.35 -7.84 52.06
C ASP A 74 76.63 -8.01 51.20
N LEU A 75 76.49 -8.54 49.99
CA LEU A 75 77.61 -8.75 49.07
C LEU A 75 78.18 -7.43 48.53
N ALA A 76 77.31 -6.44 48.28
CA ALA A 76 77.74 -5.10 47.89
C ALA A 76 78.52 -4.42 49.02
N GLU A 77 78.08 -4.52 50.27
CA GLU A 77 78.82 -4.01 51.43
C GLU A 77 80.19 -4.68 51.59
N ALA A 78 80.26 -6.00 51.41
CA ALA A 78 81.50 -6.76 51.48
C ALA A 78 82.48 -6.39 50.36
N ALA A 79 81.99 -6.15 49.14
CA ALA A 79 82.78 -5.65 48.02
C ALA A 79 83.28 -4.21 48.24
N GLU A 80 82.41 -3.34 48.75
CA GLU A 80 82.76 -1.96 49.12
C GLU A 80 83.85 -1.93 50.22
N ALA A 81 83.75 -2.84 51.21
CA ALA A 81 84.77 -3.02 52.24
C ALA A 81 86.11 -3.52 51.67
N LEU A 82 86.10 -4.45 50.70
CA LEU A 82 87.31 -4.92 50.02
C LEU A 82 87.99 -3.79 49.23
N LEU A 83 87.21 -2.98 48.49
CA LEU A 83 87.75 -1.83 47.75
C LEU A 83 88.37 -0.80 48.69
N ARG A 84 87.68 -0.43 49.78
CA ARG A 84 88.23 0.44 50.82
C ARG A 84 89.53 -0.11 51.41
N ALA A 85 89.56 -1.39 51.79
CA ALA A 85 90.75 -2.01 52.35
C ALA A 85 91.92 -2.01 51.35
N THR A 86 91.65 -2.19 50.06
CA THR A 86 92.65 -2.13 48.98
C THR A 86 93.21 -0.73 48.83
N THR A 87 92.35 0.29 48.84
CA THR A 87 92.75 1.71 48.81
C THR A 87 93.61 2.07 50.02
N THR A 88 93.21 1.69 51.23
CA THR A 88 94.00 1.90 52.45
C THR A 88 95.37 1.22 52.38
N ARG A 89 95.45 0.00 51.82
CA ARG A 89 96.74 -0.70 51.65
C ARG A 89 97.65 0.00 50.66
N ARG A 90 97.10 0.50 49.55
CA ARG A 90 97.85 1.25 48.55
C ARG A 90 98.41 2.54 49.17
N ASP A 91 97.58 3.31 49.84
CA ASP A 91 97.97 4.60 50.41
C ASP A 91 99.03 4.43 51.51
N ALA A 92 98.84 3.44 52.40
CA ALA A 92 99.82 3.11 53.43
C ALA A 92 101.17 2.64 52.85
N ALA A 93 101.15 1.91 51.74
CA ALA A 93 102.37 1.48 51.05
C ALA A 93 103.07 2.63 50.31
N LEU A 94 102.31 3.59 49.75
CA LEU A 94 102.87 4.80 49.13
C LEU A 94 103.50 5.73 50.18
N GLU A 95 102.81 5.95 51.32
CA GLU A 95 103.30 6.79 52.41
C GLU A 95 104.56 6.22 53.06
N ALA A 96 104.61 4.90 53.30
CA ALA A 96 105.80 4.24 53.82
C ALA A 96 107.01 4.37 52.88
N VAL A 97 106.78 4.33 51.57
CA VAL A 97 107.83 4.53 50.55
C VAL A 97 108.29 5.99 50.50
N GLU A 98 107.38 6.97 50.60
CA GLU A 98 107.73 8.39 50.55
C GLU A 98 108.44 8.86 51.83
N GLY A 99 108.06 8.31 52.99
CA GLY A 99 108.63 8.65 54.30
C GLY A 99 109.87 7.85 54.72
N ASP A 100 110.34 6.91 53.89
CA ASP A 100 111.39 5.92 54.22
C ASP A 100 111.12 5.22 55.58
N ALA A 101 109.86 4.84 55.79
CA ALA A 101 109.35 4.29 57.04
C ALA A 101 108.98 2.80 56.89
N PRO A 102 108.99 2.00 57.98
CA PRO A 102 108.51 0.63 57.93
C PRO A 102 107.01 0.59 57.61
N LEU A 103 106.60 -0.42 56.84
CA LEU A 103 105.19 -0.60 56.46
C LEU A 103 104.32 -0.79 57.72
N PRO A 104 103.21 -0.04 57.87
CA PRO A 104 102.29 -0.24 58.98
C PRO A 104 101.51 -1.56 58.85
N ALA A 105 100.79 -1.94 59.90
CA ALA A 105 99.89 -3.09 59.87
C ALA A 105 98.78 -2.85 58.83
N LEU A 106 98.74 -3.69 57.79
CA LEU A 106 97.80 -3.57 56.68
C LEU A 106 96.48 -4.29 56.96
N PRO A 107 95.32 -3.73 56.57
CA PRO A 107 94.03 -4.40 56.73
C PRO A 107 93.97 -5.69 55.91
N ALA A 108 93.27 -6.71 56.42
CA ALA A 108 93.08 -7.97 55.72
C ALA A 108 92.24 -7.77 54.45
N LEU A 109 92.61 -8.46 53.36
CA LEU A 109 91.82 -8.50 52.14
C LEU A 109 90.97 -9.77 52.15
N ASN A 110 89.68 -9.62 52.41
CA ASN A 110 88.72 -10.70 52.32
C ASN A 110 88.23 -10.77 50.87
N SER A 111 88.59 -11.84 50.15
CA SER A 111 88.15 -12.01 48.77
C SER A 111 86.64 -12.25 48.73
N VAL A 112 85.91 -11.42 47.99
CA VAL A 112 84.48 -11.59 47.66
C VAL A 112 84.25 -11.96 46.19
N GLY A 113 85.33 -12.28 45.48
CA GLY A 113 85.30 -12.44 44.02
C GLY A 113 84.52 -13.67 43.55
N ASP A 114 84.48 -14.75 44.34
CA ASP A 114 83.75 -15.96 44.01
C ASP A 114 82.24 -15.78 44.20
N GLU A 115 81.85 -15.09 45.26
CA GLU A 115 80.46 -14.72 45.56
C GLU A 115 79.89 -13.78 44.50
N ILE A 116 80.64 -12.75 44.09
CA ILE A 116 80.23 -11.86 42.98
C ILE A 116 80.10 -12.64 41.67
N ARG A 117 81.01 -13.59 41.39
CA ARG A 117 80.90 -14.45 40.20
C ARG A 117 79.67 -15.36 40.24
N ALA A 118 79.32 -15.90 41.41
CA ALA A 118 78.15 -16.72 41.61
C ALA A 118 76.85 -15.92 41.38
N GLU A 119 76.76 -14.72 41.95
CA GLU A 119 75.58 -13.87 41.77
C GLU A 119 75.43 -13.42 40.31
N ALA A 120 76.53 -13.06 39.64
CA ALA A 120 76.52 -12.77 38.21
C ALA A 120 76.08 -13.98 37.36
N ALA A 121 76.34 -15.22 37.79
CA ALA A 121 75.84 -16.42 37.11
C ALA A 121 74.34 -16.60 37.34
N ASN A 122 73.86 -16.40 38.57
CA ASN A 122 72.44 -16.45 38.93
C ASN A 122 71.61 -15.46 38.10
N LEU A 123 72.03 -14.19 38.03
CA LEU A 123 71.34 -13.17 37.24
C LEU A 123 71.30 -13.51 35.74
N ARG A 124 72.36 -14.11 35.20
CA ARG A 124 72.38 -14.58 33.80
C ARG A 124 71.40 -15.73 33.58
N ASP A 125 71.27 -16.66 34.51
CA ASP A 125 70.35 -17.79 34.38
C ASP A 125 68.89 -17.36 34.56
N ARG A 126 68.60 -16.49 35.53
CA ARG A 126 67.29 -15.84 35.68
C ARG A 126 66.88 -15.07 34.42
N SER A 127 67.81 -14.36 33.79
CA SER A 127 67.59 -13.69 32.50
C SER A 127 67.25 -14.68 31.38
N LYS A 128 68.00 -15.79 31.25
CA LYS A 128 67.70 -16.83 30.25
C LYS A 128 66.32 -17.44 30.46
N ASP A 129 65.93 -17.72 31.69
CA ASP A 129 64.64 -18.34 31.97
C ASP A 129 63.46 -17.39 31.73
N LEU A 130 63.60 -16.10 32.08
CA LEU A 130 62.62 -15.07 31.72
C LEU A 130 62.48 -14.89 30.20
N LEU A 131 63.58 -15.00 29.46
CA LEU A 131 63.55 -14.95 27.99
C LEU A 131 62.93 -16.20 27.35
N LYS A 132 63.16 -17.39 27.92
CA LYS A 132 62.50 -18.64 27.47
C LYS A 132 60.98 -18.57 27.65
N ASP A 133 60.50 -17.95 28.73
CA ASP A 133 59.08 -17.83 29.02
C ASP A 133 58.37 -16.69 28.26
N ASN A 134 59.12 -15.81 27.59
CA ASN A 134 58.61 -14.70 26.78
C ASN A 134 58.25 -15.11 25.34
N THR A 135 57.56 -16.25 25.20
CA THR A 135 57.07 -16.70 23.89
C THR A 135 55.95 -15.78 23.37
N PRO A 136 55.88 -15.52 22.05
CA PRO A 136 54.78 -14.77 21.44
C PRO A 136 53.40 -15.32 21.82
N GLN A 137 53.28 -16.64 21.98
CA GLN A 137 52.05 -17.34 22.35
C GLN A 137 51.59 -17.02 23.77
N LYS A 138 52.48 -17.07 24.77
CA LYS A 138 52.13 -16.71 26.16
C LYS A 138 51.74 -15.23 26.26
N ARG A 139 52.43 -14.34 25.54
CA ARG A 139 52.07 -12.91 25.46
C ARG A 139 50.70 -12.68 24.81
N ALA A 140 50.40 -13.38 23.73
CA ALA A 140 49.09 -13.30 23.08
C ALA A 140 47.97 -13.81 24.00
N ALA A 141 48.21 -14.91 24.73
CA ALA A 141 47.25 -15.45 25.70
C ALA A 141 46.98 -14.47 26.86
N LEU A 142 48.02 -13.86 27.42
CA LEU A 142 47.87 -12.85 28.48
C LEU A 142 47.14 -11.60 27.96
N ARG A 143 47.45 -11.11 26.76
CA ARG A 143 46.72 -10.00 26.14
C ARG A 143 45.25 -10.33 25.89
N SER A 144 44.96 -11.52 25.40
CA SER A 144 43.58 -11.98 25.22
C SER A 144 42.85 -12.06 26.55
N ARG A 145 43.51 -12.49 27.62
CA ARG A 145 42.93 -12.55 28.96
C ARG A 145 42.67 -11.16 29.53
N ILE A 146 43.58 -10.21 29.32
CA ILE A 146 43.38 -8.80 29.68
C ILE A 146 42.15 -8.25 28.95
N MET A 147 42.09 -8.41 27.62
CA MET A 147 40.94 -7.94 26.84
C MET A 147 39.62 -8.59 27.27
N GLU A 148 39.62 -9.88 27.61
CA GLU A 148 38.43 -10.56 28.13
C GLU A 148 37.98 -9.96 29.47
N VAL A 149 38.90 -9.73 30.40
CA VAL A 149 38.59 -9.18 31.73
C VAL A 149 38.10 -7.73 31.61
N GLU A 150 38.78 -6.89 30.83
CA GLU A 150 38.35 -5.53 30.52
C GLU A 150 36.95 -5.51 29.87
N SER A 151 36.69 -6.45 28.95
CA SER A 151 35.36 -6.58 28.32
C SER A 151 34.28 -7.01 29.32
N ARG A 152 34.61 -7.84 30.31
CA ARG A 152 33.67 -8.26 31.37
C ARG A 152 33.39 -7.14 32.36
N GLU A 153 34.39 -6.33 32.68
CA GLU A 153 34.23 -5.13 33.49
C GLU A 153 33.30 -4.12 32.79
N ALA A 154 33.60 -3.79 31.52
CA ALA A 154 32.76 -2.91 30.71
C ALA A 154 31.33 -3.46 30.50
N LEU A 155 31.18 -4.77 30.34
CA LEU A 155 29.86 -5.41 30.29
C LEU A 155 29.13 -5.33 31.63
N GLY A 156 29.85 -5.43 32.75
CA GLY A 156 29.29 -5.27 34.10
C GLY A 156 28.58 -3.93 34.26
N ASP A 157 29.24 -2.83 33.85
CA ASP A 157 28.67 -1.48 33.90
C ASP A 157 27.39 -1.31 33.07
N SER A 158 27.23 -2.12 32.02
CA SER A 158 26.11 -2.02 31.08
C SER A 158 25.19 -3.25 31.10
N MET A 159 25.35 -4.16 32.05
CA MET A 159 24.68 -5.48 32.05
C MET A 159 23.16 -5.32 32.05
N ASP A 160 22.63 -4.47 32.92
CA ASP A 160 21.19 -4.23 33.04
C ASP A 160 20.62 -3.65 31.74
N ALA A 161 21.36 -2.75 31.07
CA ALA A 161 20.97 -2.17 29.79
C ALA A 161 20.94 -3.22 28.68
N VAL A 162 21.92 -4.13 28.64
CA VAL A 162 21.96 -5.24 27.67
C VAL A 162 20.81 -6.21 27.90
N VAL A 163 20.52 -6.59 29.14
CA VAL A 163 19.39 -7.47 29.48
C VAL A 163 18.06 -6.80 29.13
N ALA A 164 17.90 -5.51 29.43
CA ALA A 164 16.71 -4.75 29.05
C ALA A 164 16.52 -4.70 27.53
N GLU A 165 17.59 -4.49 26.76
CA GLU A 165 17.52 -4.47 25.29
C GLU A 165 17.20 -5.86 24.71
N ILE A 166 17.73 -6.94 25.28
CA ILE A 166 17.36 -8.31 24.90
C ILE A 166 15.86 -8.53 25.14
N GLN A 167 15.33 -8.11 26.28
CA GLN A 167 13.92 -8.23 26.61
C GLN A 167 13.04 -7.39 25.66
N ARG A 168 13.44 -6.13 25.41
CA ARG A 168 12.76 -5.25 24.45
C ARG A 168 12.71 -5.87 23.05
N LYS A 169 13.80 -6.48 22.58
CA LYS A 169 13.85 -7.16 21.28
C LYS A 169 12.94 -8.39 21.23
N ARG A 170 12.82 -9.15 22.32
CA ARG A 170 11.86 -10.27 22.41
C ARG A 170 10.42 -9.78 22.31
N GLU A 171 10.07 -8.72 23.04
CA GLU A 171 8.73 -8.11 22.99
C GLU A 171 8.43 -7.56 21.60
N LEU A 172 9.38 -6.85 20.98
CA LEU A 172 9.22 -6.30 19.63
C LEU A 172 9.02 -7.42 18.59
N ALA A 173 9.73 -8.55 18.72
CA ALA A 173 9.52 -9.72 17.87
C ALA A 173 8.10 -10.30 18.06
N ALA A 174 7.63 -10.43 19.31
CA ALA A 174 6.28 -10.91 19.61
C ALA A 174 5.20 -9.97 19.04
N TYR A 175 5.33 -8.65 19.21
CA TYR A 175 4.41 -7.67 18.63
C TYR A 175 4.43 -7.69 17.10
N THR A 176 5.60 -7.89 16.49
CA THR A 176 5.72 -8.00 15.04
C THR A 176 4.97 -9.21 14.50
N GLU A 177 5.02 -10.36 15.19
CA GLU A 177 4.21 -11.52 14.80
C GLU A 177 2.72 -11.31 15.04
N ALA A 178 2.32 -10.77 16.19
CA ALA A 178 0.92 -10.45 16.45
C ALA A 178 0.35 -9.47 15.41
N LEU A 179 1.13 -8.47 14.97
CA LEU A 179 0.74 -7.55 13.91
C LEU A 179 0.47 -8.28 12.58
N LYS A 180 1.23 -9.33 12.24
CA LYS A 180 0.97 -10.11 11.02
C LYS A 180 -0.38 -10.81 11.07
N GLU A 181 -0.81 -11.28 12.25
CA GLU A 181 -2.12 -11.91 12.43
C GLU A 181 -3.27 -10.91 12.26
N THR A 182 -3.05 -9.61 12.52
CA THR A 182 -4.07 -8.57 12.28
C THR A 182 -4.24 -8.20 10.79
N ASN A 183 -3.43 -8.76 9.89
CA ASN A 183 -3.46 -8.42 8.48
C ASN A 183 -4.71 -8.97 7.77
N THR A 184 -5.70 -8.11 7.56
CA THR A 184 -6.95 -8.44 6.86
C THR A 184 -6.80 -8.52 5.34
N LYS A 185 -5.60 -8.34 4.77
CA LYS A 185 -5.38 -8.33 3.31
C LYS A 185 -5.76 -9.67 2.68
N ALA A 186 -5.43 -10.80 3.32
CA ALA A 186 -5.79 -12.12 2.81
C ALA A 186 -7.31 -12.32 2.76
N ILE A 187 -8.02 -11.92 3.83
CA ILE A 187 -9.49 -11.94 3.91
C ILE A 187 -10.10 -11.02 2.85
N THR A 188 -9.57 -9.80 2.71
CA THR A 188 -10.03 -8.80 1.72
C THR A 188 -9.86 -9.33 0.29
N LEU A 189 -8.69 -9.88 -0.04
CA LEU A 189 -8.42 -10.48 -1.34
C LEU A 189 -9.37 -11.64 -1.62
N LYS A 190 -9.62 -12.51 -0.63
CA LYS A 190 -10.52 -13.65 -0.81
C LYS A 190 -11.97 -13.21 -0.98
N SER A 191 -12.42 -12.21 -0.21
CA SER A 191 -13.74 -11.59 -0.36
C SER A 191 -13.92 -10.97 -1.75
N SER A 192 -12.91 -10.26 -2.27
CA SER A 192 -12.93 -9.73 -3.63
C SER A 192 -12.97 -10.83 -4.71
N ASP A 193 -12.20 -11.91 -4.55
CA ASP A 193 -12.21 -13.07 -5.47
C ASP A 193 -13.59 -13.76 -5.50
N VAL A 194 -14.18 -14.02 -4.32
CA VAL A 194 -15.51 -14.63 -4.21
C VAL A 194 -16.57 -13.72 -4.82
N THR A 195 -16.56 -12.43 -4.50
CA THR A 195 -17.56 -11.49 -5.03
C THR A 195 -17.44 -11.34 -6.55
N LYS A 196 -16.22 -11.33 -7.08
CA LYS A 196 -16.01 -11.27 -8.53
C LYS A 196 -16.66 -12.47 -9.24
N ARG A 197 -16.38 -13.67 -8.75
CA ARG A 197 -16.90 -14.93 -9.35
C ARG A 197 -18.40 -15.12 -9.13
N ALA A 198 -18.92 -14.78 -7.96
CA ALA A 198 -20.30 -15.08 -7.60
C ALA A 198 -21.29 -14.00 -8.08
N VAL A 199 -20.85 -12.73 -8.11
CA VAL A 199 -21.74 -11.57 -8.35
C VAL A 199 -21.32 -10.80 -9.59
N THR A 200 -20.07 -10.31 -9.66
CA THR A 200 -19.67 -9.36 -10.71
C THR A 200 -19.80 -9.92 -12.11
N ASP A 201 -19.30 -11.13 -12.35
CA ASP A 201 -19.34 -11.72 -13.69
C ASP A 201 -20.80 -12.00 -14.11
N ARG A 202 -21.63 -12.52 -13.19
CA ARG A 202 -23.05 -12.77 -13.43
C ARG A 202 -23.84 -11.48 -13.69
N LEU A 203 -23.59 -10.45 -12.89
CA LEU A 203 -24.24 -9.14 -13.02
C LEU A 203 -23.84 -8.45 -14.33
N ALA A 204 -22.55 -8.53 -14.72
CA ALA A 204 -22.08 -7.98 -15.98
C ALA A 204 -22.69 -8.70 -17.20
N SER A 205 -22.83 -10.03 -17.15
CA SER A 205 -23.52 -10.79 -18.18
C SER A 205 -25.01 -10.44 -18.26
N ALA A 206 -25.71 -10.43 -17.12
CA ALA A 206 -27.12 -10.05 -17.06
C ALA A 206 -27.35 -8.62 -17.57
N PHE A 207 -26.45 -7.69 -17.22
CA PHE A 207 -26.51 -6.32 -17.73
C PHE A 207 -26.39 -6.25 -19.25
N GLN A 208 -25.47 -7.01 -19.84
CA GLN A 208 -25.33 -7.05 -21.30
C GLN A 208 -26.58 -7.63 -21.98
N GLU A 209 -27.17 -8.69 -21.43
CA GLU A 209 -28.42 -9.27 -21.93
C GLU A 209 -29.59 -8.28 -21.85
N GLU A 210 -29.70 -7.53 -20.75
CA GLU A 210 -30.74 -6.52 -20.59
C GLU A 210 -30.55 -5.33 -21.54
N LEU A 211 -29.31 -4.90 -21.82
CA LEU A 211 -29.05 -3.90 -22.85
C LEU A 211 -29.51 -4.36 -24.24
N ASP A 212 -29.28 -5.63 -24.57
CA ASP A 212 -29.71 -6.21 -25.85
C ASP A 212 -31.24 -6.29 -25.94
N LYS A 213 -31.93 -6.64 -24.84
CA LYS A 213 -33.41 -6.67 -24.77
C LYS A 213 -34.03 -5.27 -24.91
N VAL A 214 -33.42 -4.26 -24.30
CA VAL A 214 -33.86 -2.85 -24.42
C VAL A 214 -33.50 -2.28 -25.80
N GLY A 215 -32.60 -2.93 -26.54
CA GLY A 215 -32.18 -2.53 -27.88
C GLY A 215 -31.18 -1.36 -27.88
N PHE A 216 -30.43 -1.20 -26.80
CA PHE A 216 -29.44 -0.15 -26.63
C PHE A 216 -28.13 -0.51 -27.33
N LYS A 217 -27.74 0.24 -28.37
CA LYS A 217 -26.54 -0.03 -29.21
C LYS A 217 -25.59 1.16 -29.35
N GLN A 218 -25.99 2.32 -28.84
CA GLN A 218 -25.34 3.61 -29.05
C GLN A 218 -24.00 3.69 -28.33
N LEU A 219 -23.94 3.21 -27.08
CA LEU A 219 -22.73 3.22 -26.26
C LEU A 219 -22.31 1.80 -25.89
N LYS A 220 -21.02 1.49 -26.08
CA LYS A 220 -20.43 0.22 -25.61
C LYS A 220 -20.04 0.36 -24.15
N VAL A 221 -20.97 0.04 -23.26
CA VAL A 221 -20.81 0.14 -21.80
C VAL A 221 -20.55 -1.24 -21.20
N THR A 222 -19.75 -1.30 -20.14
CA THR A 222 -19.51 -2.49 -19.32
C THR A 222 -19.63 -2.16 -17.85
N LEU A 223 -20.04 -3.15 -17.07
CA LEU A 223 -20.12 -3.03 -15.62
C LEU A 223 -18.81 -3.57 -15.01
N GLU A 224 -18.03 -2.70 -14.40
CA GLU A 224 -16.72 -3.04 -13.81
C GLU A 224 -16.73 -2.83 -12.29
N PRO A 225 -16.02 -3.67 -11.53
CA PRO A 225 -15.86 -3.47 -10.09
C PRO A 225 -15.06 -2.20 -9.82
N HIS A 226 -15.62 -1.32 -9.01
CA HIS A 226 -14.97 -0.11 -8.52
C HIS A 226 -14.42 -0.33 -7.11
N LYS A 227 -13.43 0.48 -6.70
CA LYS A 227 -12.86 0.41 -5.35
C LYS A 227 -13.97 0.54 -4.31
N GLY A 228 -14.14 -0.55 -3.55
CA GLY A 228 -15.02 -0.63 -2.39
C GLY A 228 -14.39 -0.03 -1.14
N ILE A 229 -15.21 0.33 -0.16
CA ILE A 229 -14.76 0.70 1.20
C ILE A 229 -15.12 -0.48 2.11
N ARG A 230 -14.11 -1.06 2.79
CA ARG A 230 -14.24 -2.07 3.85
C ARG A 230 -15.44 -3.03 3.69
N GLY A 231 -15.36 -3.97 2.77
CA GLY A 231 -16.33 -5.06 2.62
C GLY A 231 -17.55 -4.75 1.72
N ALA A 232 -17.80 -3.48 1.37
CA ALA A 232 -18.79 -3.12 0.35
C ALA A 232 -18.11 -2.94 -1.00
N LEU A 233 -18.46 -3.79 -1.99
CA LEU A 233 -18.03 -3.67 -3.38
C LEU A 233 -19.05 -2.85 -4.15
N TYR A 234 -18.59 -1.83 -4.86
CA TYR A 234 -19.40 -1.03 -5.75
C TYR A 234 -19.09 -1.40 -7.20
N HIS A 235 -20.09 -1.30 -8.07
CA HIS A 235 -19.92 -1.46 -9.51
C HIS A 235 -20.07 -0.10 -10.19
N LYS A 236 -19.27 0.13 -11.21
CA LYS A 236 -19.32 1.35 -12.03
C LYS A 236 -19.55 0.97 -13.48
N LEU A 237 -20.41 1.72 -14.15
CA LEU A 237 -20.55 1.67 -15.60
C LEU A 237 -19.38 2.42 -16.25
N THR A 238 -18.61 1.72 -17.09
CA THR A 238 -17.47 2.25 -17.84
C THR A 238 -17.68 2.09 -19.34
N LEU A 239 -17.20 3.06 -20.12
CA LEU A 239 -17.22 2.99 -21.57
C LEU A 239 -16.04 2.14 -22.05
N ARG A 240 -16.29 1.08 -22.84
CA ARG A 240 -15.22 0.19 -23.36
C ARG A 240 -14.16 0.95 -24.16
N GLN A 241 -14.57 2.01 -24.87
CA GLN A 241 -13.69 2.82 -25.72
C GLN A 241 -13.03 3.99 -24.97
N ALA A 242 -13.53 4.36 -23.80
CA ALA A 242 -13.03 5.47 -23.00
C ALA A 242 -13.23 5.23 -21.49
N PRO A 243 -12.44 4.32 -20.87
CA PRO A 243 -12.68 3.87 -19.49
C PRO A 243 -12.54 4.99 -18.43
N SER A 244 -11.76 6.02 -18.73
CA SER A 244 -11.53 7.18 -17.85
C SER A 244 -12.60 8.27 -17.96
N ALA A 245 -13.46 8.23 -18.97
CA ALA A 245 -14.45 9.25 -19.18
C ALA A 245 -15.68 9.07 -18.27
N GLU A 246 -16.25 10.19 -17.80
CA GLU A 246 -17.48 10.18 -17.03
C GLU A 246 -18.69 9.95 -17.94
N LEU A 247 -19.33 8.79 -17.80
CA LEU A 247 -20.52 8.43 -18.57
C LEU A 247 -21.63 9.48 -18.46
N SER A 248 -21.81 10.08 -17.28
CA SER A 248 -22.80 11.14 -17.03
C SER A 248 -22.60 12.41 -17.85
N ARG A 249 -21.38 12.65 -18.38
CA ARG A 249 -21.10 13.80 -19.25
C ARG A 249 -21.27 13.49 -20.74
N ILE A 250 -21.36 12.19 -21.08
CA ILE A 250 -21.37 11.71 -22.47
C ILE A 250 -22.77 11.22 -22.85
N ALA A 251 -23.39 10.45 -21.97
CA ALA A 251 -24.73 9.93 -22.19
C ALA A 251 -25.74 11.08 -22.12
N SER A 252 -26.60 11.15 -23.13
CA SER A 252 -27.82 11.95 -23.07
C SER A 252 -28.73 11.46 -21.94
N GLU A 253 -29.69 12.29 -21.52
CA GLU A 253 -30.66 11.93 -20.48
C GLU A 253 -31.39 10.61 -20.81
N GLY A 254 -31.79 10.44 -22.07
CA GLY A 254 -32.45 9.22 -22.53
C GLY A 254 -31.54 8.00 -22.43
N GLU A 255 -30.28 8.11 -22.88
CA GLU A 255 -29.30 7.02 -22.80
C GLU A 255 -28.99 6.64 -21.34
N SER A 256 -28.87 7.63 -20.46
CA SER A 256 -28.67 7.42 -19.03
C SER A 256 -29.84 6.63 -18.42
N ARG A 257 -31.08 6.97 -18.79
CA ARG A 257 -32.28 6.25 -18.31
C ARG A 257 -32.36 4.82 -18.83
N ALA A 258 -32.00 4.58 -20.08
CA ALA A 258 -31.93 3.23 -20.65
C ALA A 258 -30.87 2.36 -19.95
N LEU A 259 -29.68 2.92 -19.69
CA LEU A 259 -28.62 2.23 -18.95
C LEU A 259 -29.04 1.94 -17.50
N ALA A 260 -29.74 2.87 -16.85
CA ALA A 260 -30.27 2.68 -15.50
C ALA A 260 -31.32 1.57 -15.44
N LEU A 261 -32.26 1.53 -16.40
CA LEU A 261 -33.26 0.46 -16.50
C LEU A 261 -32.61 -0.91 -16.72
N ALA A 262 -31.63 -1.01 -17.62
CA ALA A 262 -30.92 -2.26 -17.86
C ALA A 262 -30.12 -2.71 -16.62
N ALA A 263 -29.47 -1.79 -15.92
CA ALA A 263 -28.76 -2.07 -14.67
C ALA A 263 -29.72 -2.56 -13.57
N PHE A 264 -30.87 -1.91 -13.45
CA PHE A 264 -31.91 -2.30 -12.49
C PHE A 264 -32.45 -3.71 -12.76
N PHE A 265 -32.78 -4.04 -14.02
CA PHE A 265 -33.22 -5.40 -14.37
C PHE A 265 -32.11 -6.45 -14.19
N ALA A 266 -30.85 -6.09 -14.45
CA ALA A 266 -29.72 -6.97 -14.20
C ALA A 266 -29.58 -7.29 -12.71
N GLU A 267 -29.69 -6.27 -11.85
CA GLU A 267 -29.67 -6.44 -10.39
C GLU A 267 -30.84 -7.31 -9.92
N LEU A 268 -32.06 -7.03 -10.41
CA LEU A 268 -33.25 -7.82 -10.11
C LEU A 268 -33.14 -9.30 -10.55
N SER A 269 -32.38 -9.59 -11.60
CA SER A 269 -32.13 -10.98 -12.04
C SER A 269 -31.21 -11.75 -11.08
N THR A 270 -30.44 -11.04 -10.26
CA THR A 270 -29.56 -11.60 -9.23
C THR A 270 -30.21 -11.64 -7.85
N ALA A 271 -31.26 -10.84 -7.63
CA ALA A 271 -32.04 -10.84 -6.40
C ALA A 271 -32.82 -12.15 -6.23
N ALA A 272 -32.89 -12.65 -4.99
CA ALA A 272 -33.60 -13.89 -4.68
C ALA A 272 -35.11 -13.68 -4.53
N ASP A 273 -35.54 -12.45 -4.21
CA ASP A 273 -36.92 -12.10 -3.95
C ASP A 273 -37.65 -11.58 -5.20
N ARG A 274 -38.97 -11.84 -5.23
CA ARG A 274 -39.89 -11.40 -6.29
C ARG A 274 -40.82 -10.30 -5.80
N SER A 275 -40.26 -9.36 -5.06
CA SER A 275 -41.01 -8.19 -4.56
C SER A 275 -41.57 -7.36 -5.72
N ALA A 276 -42.68 -6.67 -5.47
CA ALA A 276 -43.28 -5.78 -6.44
C ALA A 276 -42.31 -4.66 -6.83
N ILE A 277 -42.30 -4.28 -8.11
CA ILE A 277 -41.46 -3.19 -8.61
C ILE A 277 -42.33 -2.02 -9.06
N LEU A 278 -41.84 -0.81 -8.79
CA LEU A 278 -42.53 0.44 -9.08
C LEU A 278 -41.67 1.30 -10.00
N PHE A 279 -42.26 1.76 -11.11
CA PHE A 279 -41.64 2.72 -12.01
C PHE A 279 -42.44 4.00 -12.03
N ASP A 280 -41.76 5.13 -11.82
CA ASP A 280 -42.31 6.47 -12.01
C ASP A 280 -41.73 7.07 -13.29
N ASP A 281 -42.58 7.19 -14.29
CA ASP A 281 -42.30 7.66 -15.65
C ASP A 281 -41.02 7.06 -16.26
N PRO A 282 -40.97 5.72 -16.47
CA PRO A 282 -39.76 5.02 -16.92
C PRO A 282 -39.31 5.44 -18.33
N VAL A 283 -40.18 6.10 -19.08
CA VAL A 283 -39.98 6.49 -20.47
C VAL A 283 -40.35 7.97 -20.63
N SER A 284 -39.49 8.88 -20.19
CA SER A 284 -39.58 10.29 -20.61
C SER A 284 -38.47 10.59 -21.62
N SER A 285 -38.79 11.36 -22.66
CA SER A 285 -37.83 11.81 -23.68
C SER A 285 -37.16 10.70 -24.52
N LEU A 286 -37.69 9.47 -24.50
CA LEU A 286 -37.13 8.34 -25.26
C LEU A 286 -37.76 8.21 -26.65
N ASP A 287 -36.96 7.70 -27.59
CA ASP A 287 -37.42 7.36 -28.95
C ASP A 287 -38.48 6.24 -28.94
N HIS A 288 -39.36 6.21 -29.93
CA HIS A 288 -40.46 5.26 -30.07
C HIS A 288 -40.01 3.79 -29.96
N THR A 289 -38.88 3.44 -30.59
CA THR A 289 -38.28 2.10 -30.55
C THR A 289 -38.00 1.65 -29.11
N TRP A 290 -37.50 2.56 -28.28
CA TRP A 290 -37.16 2.24 -26.90
C TRP A 290 -38.39 2.10 -26.03
N ARG A 291 -39.43 2.90 -26.26
CA ARG A 291 -40.70 2.78 -25.51
C ARG A 291 -41.28 1.38 -25.69
N GLU A 292 -41.27 0.86 -26.92
CA GLU A 292 -41.78 -0.48 -27.20
C GLU A 292 -40.93 -1.58 -26.54
N ASN A 293 -39.60 -1.47 -26.60
CA ASN A 293 -38.72 -2.46 -25.98
C ASN A 293 -38.85 -2.47 -24.45
N VAL A 294 -38.93 -1.29 -23.83
CA VAL A 294 -39.16 -1.14 -22.38
C VAL A 294 -40.53 -1.70 -22.02
N ALA A 295 -41.59 -1.40 -22.78
CA ALA A 295 -42.93 -1.96 -22.54
C ALA A 295 -42.93 -3.50 -22.64
N ARG A 296 -42.26 -4.07 -23.65
CA ARG A 296 -42.11 -5.51 -23.83
C ARG A 296 -41.36 -6.15 -22.67
N ARG A 297 -40.30 -5.50 -22.19
CA ARG A 297 -39.50 -6.00 -21.06
C ARG A 297 -40.25 -5.94 -19.74
N LEU A 298 -41.01 -4.87 -19.50
CA LEU A 298 -41.89 -4.72 -18.33
C LEU A 298 -43.01 -5.75 -18.33
N ALA A 299 -43.64 -5.99 -19.47
CA ALA A 299 -44.66 -7.03 -19.62
C ALA A 299 -44.09 -8.44 -19.37
N GLU A 300 -42.84 -8.70 -19.79
CA GLU A 300 -42.15 -9.95 -19.46
C GLU A 300 -41.89 -10.10 -17.96
N GLU A 301 -41.46 -9.03 -17.28
CA GLU A 301 -41.26 -9.06 -15.82
C GLU A 301 -42.58 -9.22 -15.06
N ALA A 302 -43.67 -8.66 -15.60
CA ALA A 302 -45.01 -8.74 -15.03
C ALA A 302 -45.58 -10.18 -14.98
N CYS A 303 -45.05 -11.10 -15.79
CA CYS A 303 -45.38 -12.52 -15.69
C CYS A 303 -44.78 -13.18 -14.44
N GLY A 304 -43.68 -12.64 -13.90
CA GLY A 304 -42.94 -13.20 -12.78
C GLY A 304 -43.19 -12.51 -11.43
N ARG A 305 -43.54 -11.22 -11.45
CA ARG A 305 -43.80 -10.39 -10.26
C ARG A 305 -44.80 -9.27 -10.56
N GLN A 306 -45.31 -8.60 -9.53
CA GLN A 306 -46.14 -7.41 -9.71
C GLN A 306 -45.30 -6.22 -10.20
N VAL A 307 -45.75 -5.57 -11.28
CA VAL A 307 -45.12 -4.37 -11.85
C VAL A 307 -46.15 -3.25 -11.83
N ILE A 308 -45.82 -2.13 -11.18
CA ILE A 308 -46.65 -0.93 -11.13
C ILE A 308 -45.91 0.18 -11.89
N VAL A 309 -46.62 0.85 -12.80
CA VAL A 309 -46.05 1.93 -13.62
C VAL A 309 -46.94 3.16 -13.47
N PHE A 310 -46.35 4.25 -12.99
CA PHE A 310 -46.91 5.59 -13.13
C PHE A 310 -46.34 6.22 -14.39
N THR A 311 -47.19 6.78 -15.24
CA THR A 311 -46.76 7.51 -16.43
C THR A 311 -47.83 8.50 -16.86
N HIS A 312 -47.41 9.57 -17.49
CA HIS A 312 -48.28 10.52 -18.16
C HIS A 312 -48.32 10.30 -19.69
N ASP A 313 -47.48 9.41 -20.23
CA ASP A 313 -47.42 9.10 -21.66
C ASP A 313 -48.47 8.04 -22.03
N ILE A 314 -49.59 8.49 -22.63
CA ILE A 314 -50.67 7.62 -23.12
C ILE A 314 -50.17 6.63 -24.18
N VAL A 315 -49.21 7.02 -25.03
CA VAL A 315 -48.65 6.14 -26.05
C VAL A 315 -47.93 4.97 -25.38
N PHE A 316 -47.22 5.23 -24.28
CA PHE A 316 -46.56 4.19 -23.52
C PHE A 316 -47.55 3.28 -22.78
N VAL A 317 -48.66 3.81 -22.24
CA VAL A 317 -49.75 2.99 -21.67
C VAL A 317 -50.30 2.01 -22.71
N LEU A 318 -50.58 2.48 -23.93
CA LEU A 318 -51.06 1.63 -25.02
C LEU A 318 -50.01 0.58 -25.43
N ALA A 319 -48.72 0.93 -25.42
CA ALA A 319 -47.64 -0.03 -25.67
C ALA A 319 -47.56 -1.11 -24.59
N LEU A 320 -47.76 -0.74 -23.31
CA LEU A 320 -47.79 -1.68 -22.18
C LEU A 320 -48.99 -2.64 -22.27
N GLU A 321 -50.18 -2.14 -22.58
CA GLU A 321 -51.38 -3.00 -22.74
C GLU A 321 -51.17 -4.03 -23.86
N ARG A 322 -50.66 -3.60 -25.02
CA ARG A 322 -50.35 -4.49 -26.14
C ARG A 322 -49.28 -5.52 -25.77
N ALA A 323 -48.21 -5.08 -25.10
CA ALA A 323 -47.14 -5.97 -24.66
C ALA A 323 -47.66 -7.00 -23.65
N ALA A 324 -48.50 -6.59 -22.70
CA ALA A 324 -49.14 -7.46 -21.73
C ALA A 324 -50.07 -8.48 -22.39
N GLU A 325 -50.94 -8.05 -23.33
CA GLU A 325 -51.79 -8.94 -24.11
C GLU A 325 -50.97 -9.98 -24.89
N SER A 326 -49.88 -9.56 -25.54
CA SER A 326 -49.01 -10.47 -26.31
C SER A 326 -48.31 -11.53 -25.44
N ARG A 327 -48.09 -11.23 -24.16
CA ARG A 327 -47.43 -12.11 -23.18
C ARG A 327 -48.42 -12.86 -22.28
N GLY A 328 -49.72 -12.53 -22.36
CA GLY A 328 -50.74 -13.07 -21.46
C GLY A 328 -50.63 -12.57 -20.01
N ALA A 329 -50.03 -11.39 -19.79
CA ALA A 329 -49.93 -10.79 -18.47
C ALA A 329 -51.24 -10.06 -18.10
N ASN A 330 -51.71 -10.24 -16.87
CA ASN A 330 -52.88 -9.49 -16.37
C ASN A 330 -52.53 -8.01 -16.21
N CYS A 331 -53.19 -7.15 -16.97
CA CYS A 331 -52.98 -5.70 -16.95
C CYS A 331 -54.24 -5.00 -16.42
N SER A 332 -54.05 -4.09 -15.46
CA SER A 332 -55.10 -3.19 -14.97
C SER A 332 -54.57 -1.77 -14.97
N HIS A 333 -55.38 -0.82 -15.42
CA HIS A 333 -55.05 0.61 -15.41
C HIS A 333 -55.89 1.36 -14.38
N GLN A 334 -55.34 2.46 -13.87
CA GLN A 334 -56.07 3.45 -13.09
C GLN A 334 -55.64 4.83 -13.54
N TYR A 335 -56.59 5.72 -13.75
CA TYR A 335 -56.32 7.12 -14.03
C TYR A 335 -56.30 7.91 -12.73
N ILE A 336 -55.21 8.63 -12.48
CA ILE A 336 -55.03 9.44 -11.28
C ILE A 336 -55.06 10.91 -11.70
N ARG A 337 -55.89 11.70 -11.02
CA ARG A 337 -56.02 13.14 -11.28
C ARG A 337 -55.97 13.97 -10.01
N SER A 338 -55.66 15.24 -10.19
CA SER A 338 -55.80 16.26 -9.16
C SER A 338 -57.17 16.92 -9.31
N GLU A 339 -57.96 16.92 -8.24
CA GLU A 339 -59.25 17.61 -8.17
C GLU A 339 -59.22 18.68 -7.06
N ALA A 340 -60.26 19.50 -7.00
CA ALA A 340 -60.40 20.51 -5.94
C ALA A 340 -60.42 19.90 -4.51
N THR A 341 -60.78 18.62 -4.39
CA THR A 341 -60.81 17.85 -3.14
C THR A 341 -59.44 17.33 -2.71
N GLY A 342 -58.44 17.35 -3.60
CA GLY A 342 -57.08 16.88 -3.35
C GLY A 342 -56.41 16.22 -4.56
N ALA A 343 -55.11 15.97 -4.44
CA ALA A 343 -54.34 15.20 -5.41
C ALA A 343 -54.50 13.69 -5.15
N GLY A 344 -54.48 12.87 -6.21
CA GLY A 344 -54.50 11.41 -6.08
C GLY A 344 -55.88 10.78 -6.20
N VAL A 345 -56.88 11.50 -6.72
CA VAL A 345 -58.21 10.94 -6.99
C VAL A 345 -58.08 9.91 -8.10
N SER A 346 -58.26 8.63 -7.76
CA SER A 346 -58.17 7.53 -8.70
C SER A 346 -59.54 7.16 -9.26
N THR A 347 -59.59 6.99 -10.58
CA THR A 347 -60.74 6.42 -11.28
C THR A 347 -60.29 5.22 -12.09
N PRO A 348 -61.04 4.11 -12.11
CA PRO A 348 -60.69 2.95 -12.92
C PRO A 348 -60.84 3.24 -14.43
N GLU A 349 -61.56 4.29 -14.80
CA GLU A 349 -61.79 4.69 -16.19
C GLU A 349 -60.55 5.39 -16.78
N LEU A 350 -60.05 4.90 -17.92
CA LEU A 350 -59.03 5.57 -18.72
C LEU A 350 -59.51 6.95 -19.19
N PRO A 351 -58.59 7.89 -19.51
CA PRO A 351 -58.96 9.09 -20.25
C PRO A 351 -59.67 8.75 -21.56
N TRP A 352 -60.63 9.57 -21.97
CA TRP A 352 -61.44 9.36 -23.19
C TRP A 352 -60.60 8.99 -24.43
N VAL A 353 -59.45 9.63 -24.60
CA VAL A 353 -58.50 9.38 -25.70
C VAL A 353 -58.01 7.93 -25.75
N ALA A 354 -57.83 7.29 -24.59
CA ALA A 354 -57.34 5.92 -24.45
C ALA A 354 -58.45 4.86 -24.31
N MET A 355 -59.70 5.26 -24.12
CA MET A 355 -60.84 4.32 -24.02
C MET A 355 -61.11 3.57 -25.34
N ARG A 356 -61.36 2.26 -25.23
CA ARG A 356 -61.87 1.42 -26.34
C ARG A 356 -63.34 1.74 -26.63
N VAL A 357 -63.83 1.33 -27.80
CA VAL A 357 -65.21 1.61 -28.26
C VAL A 357 -66.26 1.18 -27.23
N LYS A 358 -66.06 0.02 -26.59
CA LYS A 358 -66.99 -0.50 -25.58
C LYS A 358 -67.14 0.47 -24.38
N ASP A 359 -66.03 0.99 -23.89
CA ASP A 359 -66.02 1.87 -22.72
C ASP A 359 -66.56 3.27 -23.08
N ARG A 360 -66.24 3.75 -24.28
CA ARG A 360 -66.83 4.99 -24.84
C ARG A 360 -68.36 4.91 -24.93
N LEU A 361 -68.91 3.79 -25.39
CA LEU A 361 -70.36 3.56 -25.42
C LEU A 361 -70.97 3.58 -24.01
N GLY A 362 -70.29 3.02 -23.01
CA GLY A 362 -70.70 3.10 -21.61
C GLY A 362 -70.78 4.54 -21.09
N VAL A 363 -69.76 5.36 -21.38
CA VAL A 363 -69.72 6.79 -21.02
C VAL A 363 -70.81 7.57 -21.73
N LEU A 364 -71.00 7.36 -23.05
CA LEU A 364 -72.05 8.01 -23.84
C LEU A 364 -73.44 7.72 -23.27
N LYS A 365 -73.72 6.46 -22.90
CA LYS A 365 -74.97 6.07 -22.28
C LYS A 365 -75.20 6.76 -20.94
N LYS A 366 -74.16 6.87 -20.10
CA LYS A 366 -74.23 7.57 -18.81
C LYS A 366 -74.51 9.07 -19.01
N ARG A 367 -73.78 9.72 -19.93
CA ARG A 367 -73.98 11.13 -20.27
C ARG A 367 -75.36 11.40 -20.86
N TRP A 368 -75.88 10.48 -21.67
CA TRP A 368 -77.25 10.55 -22.16
C TRP A 368 -78.28 10.52 -21.02
N GLN A 369 -78.14 9.62 -20.05
CA GLN A 369 -79.03 9.58 -18.88
C GLN A 369 -79.00 10.89 -18.07
N GLU A 370 -77.81 11.48 -17.92
CA GLU A 370 -77.63 12.78 -17.27
C GLU A 370 -78.28 13.92 -18.09
N ALA A 371 -78.11 13.92 -19.41
CA ALA A 371 -78.72 14.90 -20.31
C ALA A 371 -80.25 14.77 -20.36
N GLU A 372 -80.80 13.55 -20.37
CA GLU A 372 -82.24 13.29 -20.29
C GLU A 372 -82.81 13.85 -18.97
N LYS A 373 -82.09 13.70 -17.86
CA LYS A 373 -82.48 14.31 -16.59
C LYS A 373 -82.47 15.84 -16.68
N LEU A 374 -81.42 16.43 -17.26
CA LEU A 374 -81.32 17.89 -17.46
C LEU A 374 -82.45 18.43 -18.35
N HIS A 375 -82.85 17.68 -19.37
CA HIS A 375 -84.00 18.03 -20.22
C HIS A 375 -85.30 18.16 -19.40
N ARG A 376 -85.48 17.31 -18.40
CA ARG A 376 -86.66 17.31 -17.52
C ARG A 376 -86.58 18.33 -16.38
N THR A 377 -85.38 18.63 -15.88
CA THR A 377 -85.20 19.37 -14.61
C THR A 377 -84.53 20.74 -14.74
N ALA A 378 -83.91 21.06 -15.88
CA ALA A 378 -83.13 22.28 -16.09
C ALA A 378 -83.65 23.08 -17.31
N SER A 379 -82.94 24.15 -17.69
CA SER A 379 -83.29 24.94 -18.87
C SER A 379 -82.97 24.20 -20.18
N ARG A 380 -83.70 24.55 -21.24
CA ARG A 380 -83.45 24.06 -22.61
C ARG A 380 -82.01 24.25 -23.05
N GLU A 381 -81.43 25.42 -22.78
CA GLU A 381 -80.02 25.73 -23.09
C GLU A 381 -79.05 24.77 -22.38
N THR A 382 -79.35 24.38 -21.14
CA THR A 382 -78.51 23.45 -20.36
C THR A 382 -78.51 22.06 -21.00
N TYR A 383 -79.68 21.60 -21.46
CA TYR A 383 -79.80 20.36 -22.23
C TYR A 383 -79.05 20.44 -23.56
N GLU A 384 -79.28 21.51 -24.34
CA GLU A 384 -78.68 21.69 -25.66
C GLU A 384 -77.14 21.64 -25.59
N ARG A 385 -76.54 22.25 -24.56
CA ARG A 385 -75.10 22.16 -24.30
C ARG A 385 -74.63 20.73 -24.06
N ALA A 386 -75.35 19.96 -23.24
CA ALA A 386 -75.02 18.58 -22.93
C ALA A 386 -75.18 17.67 -24.17
N ALA A 387 -76.27 17.84 -24.93
CA ALA A 387 -76.52 17.09 -26.15
C ALA A 387 -75.45 17.35 -27.22
N ILE A 388 -75.05 18.61 -27.42
CA ILE A 388 -73.95 18.99 -28.32
C ILE A 388 -72.62 18.32 -27.90
N GLU A 389 -72.33 18.29 -26.60
CA GLU A 389 -71.14 17.59 -26.08
C GLU A 389 -71.22 16.07 -26.34
N ILE A 390 -72.39 15.46 -26.15
CA ILE A 390 -72.61 14.05 -26.47
C ILE A 390 -72.35 13.78 -27.96
N TYR A 391 -72.81 14.63 -28.88
CA TYR A 391 -72.54 14.46 -30.31
C TYR A 391 -71.07 14.59 -30.68
N GLY A 392 -70.33 15.48 -30.00
CA GLY A 392 -68.87 15.57 -30.15
C GLY A 392 -68.19 14.25 -29.76
N LEU A 393 -68.54 13.71 -28.59
CA LEU A 393 -68.03 12.43 -28.11
C LEU A 393 -68.50 11.26 -28.98
N LEU A 394 -69.75 11.27 -29.47
CA LEU A 394 -70.28 10.23 -30.33
C LEU A 394 -69.52 10.20 -31.67
N ARG A 395 -69.18 11.35 -32.24
CA ARG A 395 -68.31 11.44 -33.43
C ARG A 395 -66.94 10.81 -33.17
N GLU A 396 -66.31 11.16 -32.06
CA GLU A 396 -65.02 10.57 -31.69
C GLU A 396 -65.12 9.06 -31.45
N ALA A 397 -66.25 8.57 -30.94
CA ALA A 397 -66.52 7.14 -30.77
C ALA A 397 -66.69 6.43 -32.11
N TRP A 398 -67.35 7.05 -33.10
CA TRP A 398 -67.39 6.56 -34.48
C TRP A 398 -65.99 6.45 -35.09
N GLU A 399 -65.16 7.50 -34.97
CA GLU A 399 -63.77 7.46 -35.46
C GLU A 399 -62.97 6.31 -34.82
N ARG A 400 -63.10 6.13 -33.51
CA ARG A 400 -62.46 5.01 -32.81
C ARG A 400 -63.01 3.66 -33.27
N ALA A 401 -64.30 3.57 -33.58
CA ALA A 401 -64.93 2.36 -34.06
C ALA A 401 -64.52 2.01 -35.51
N VAL A 402 -64.15 2.99 -36.33
CA VAL A 402 -63.51 2.73 -37.62
C VAL A 402 -62.19 2.00 -37.40
N GLU A 403 -61.31 2.52 -36.55
CA GLU A 403 -60.00 1.92 -36.27
C GLU A 403 -60.11 0.53 -35.63
N GLU A 404 -60.87 0.43 -34.53
CA GLU A 404 -60.95 -0.78 -33.69
C GLU A 404 -61.87 -1.86 -34.28
N VAL A 405 -63.01 -1.46 -34.85
CA VAL A 405 -64.10 -2.38 -35.22
C VAL A 405 -64.18 -2.59 -36.72
N LEU A 406 -64.27 -1.54 -37.54
CA LEU A 406 -64.40 -1.67 -38.99
C LEU A 406 -63.11 -2.16 -39.64
N LEU A 407 -61.97 -1.59 -39.25
CA LEU A 407 -60.65 -1.97 -39.75
C LEU A 407 -60.02 -3.13 -38.96
N ASP A 408 -60.68 -3.66 -37.93
CA ASP A 408 -60.16 -4.73 -37.04
C ASP A 408 -58.77 -4.42 -36.43
N GLY A 409 -58.45 -3.13 -36.25
CA GLY A 409 -57.13 -2.70 -35.79
C GLY A 409 -56.00 -2.89 -36.82
N VAL A 410 -56.32 -2.96 -38.12
CA VAL A 410 -55.32 -2.93 -39.21
C VAL A 410 -54.49 -1.64 -39.16
N VAL A 411 -55.17 -0.50 -38.91
CA VAL A 411 -54.55 0.80 -38.66
C VAL A 411 -55.19 1.40 -37.42
N GLU A 412 -54.36 1.84 -36.47
CA GLU A 412 -54.80 2.51 -35.24
C GLU A 412 -53.87 3.70 -34.97
N ARG A 413 -54.42 4.80 -34.44
CA ARG A 413 -53.59 5.95 -34.00
C ARG A 413 -52.58 5.50 -32.94
N TYR A 414 -51.35 6.01 -33.07
CA TYR A 414 -50.22 5.70 -32.18
C TYR A 414 -49.80 4.21 -32.17
N ARG A 415 -50.16 3.45 -33.20
CA ARG A 415 -49.56 2.15 -33.49
C ARG A 415 -48.49 2.32 -34.56
N GLN A 416 -47.30 1.78 -34.33
CA GLN A 416 -46.24 1.82 -35.34
C GLN A 416 -46.52 0.85 -36.49
N SER A 417 -47.02 -0.34 -36.18
CA SER A 417 -47.29 -1.40 -37.16
C SER A 417 -48.64 -1.25 -37.84
N VAL A 418 -48.68 -1.55 -39.13
CA VAL A 418 -49.91 -1.89 -39.87
C VAL A 418 -50.11 -3.40 -39.77
N GLU A 419 -51.24 -3.85 -39.24
CA GLU A 419 -51.51 -5.27 -38.98
C GLU A 419 -52.00 -6.01 -40.23
N THR A 420 -51.07 -6.31 -41.13
CA THR A 420 -51.36 -6.99 -42.41
C THR A 420 -52.04 -8.35 -42.25
N ARG A 421 -51.81 -9.06 -41.14
CA ARG A 421 -52.47 -10.34 -40.84
C ARG A 421 -53.98 -10.19 -40.61
N ARG A 422 -54.42 -9.01 -40.15
CA ARG A 422 -55.83 -8.70 -39.92
C ARG A 422 -56.54 -8.18 -41.17
N ALA A 423 -55.78 -7.78 -42.20
CA ALA A 423 -56.33 -7.22 -43.44
C ALA A 423 -57.33 -8.15 -44.16
N ARG A 424 -57.25 -9.48 -43.96
CA ARG A 424 -58.24 -10.42 -44.50
C ARG A 424 -59.66 -10.11 -44.03
N LYS A 425 -59.82 -9.61 -42.81
CA LYS A 425 -61.13 -9.24 -42.25
C LYS A 425 -61.71 -7.96 -42.87
N LEU A 426 -60.97 -7.24 -43.71
CA LEU A 426 -61.53 -6.10 -44.44
C LEU A 426 -62.44 -6.54 -45.60
N ALA A 427 -62.37 -7.81 -46.02
CA ALA A 427 -63.16 -8.33 -47.13
C ALA A 427 -64.66 -8.48 -46.82
N ASP A 428 -65.07 -8.39 -45.55
CA ASP A 428 -66.47 -8.53 -45.12
C ASP A 428 -67.21 -7.19 -44.99
N ILE A 429 -66.52 -6.08 -45.27
CA ILE A 429 -67.09 -4.73 -45.20
C ILE A 429 -68.10 -4.58 -46.33
N ALA A 430 -69.36 -4.35 -45.96
CA ALA A 430 -70.45 -4.15 -46.90
C ALA A 430 -70.74 -2.65 -47.09
N ASP A 431 -71.33 -2.28 -48.23
CA ASP A 431 -71.76 -0.89 -48.49
C ASP A 431 -72.68 -0.37 -47.38
N THR A 432 -73.56 -1.23 -46.85
CA THR A 432 -74.43 -0.88 -45.71
C THR A 432 -73.67 -0.47 -44.45
N ASP A 433 -72.45 -0.98 -44.25
CA ASP A 433 -71.62 -0.59 -43.11
C ASP A 433 -71.02 0.81 -43.30
N CYS A 434 -70.60 1.12 -44.53
CA CYS A 434 -70.11 2.43 -44.94
C CYS A 434 -71.23 3.48 -44.91
N ASP A 435 -72.40 3.15 -45.43
CA ASP A 435 -73.57 4.04 -45.42
C ASP A 435 -74.00 4.39 -43.99
N ALA A 436 -74.00 3.40 -43.07
CA ALA A 436 -74.31 3.62 -41.67
C ALA A 436 -73.26 4.49 -40.97
N LEU A 437 -71.97 4.28 -41.28
CA LEU A 437 -70.87 5.11 -40.78
C LEU A 437 -71.02 6.55 -41.29
N ASP A 438 -71.23 6.75 -42.58
CA ASP A 438 -71.35 8.07 -43.20
C ASP A 438 -72.58 8.81 -42.67
N ALA A 439 -73.71 8.12 -42.51
CA ALA A 439 -74.91 8.70 -41.89
C ALA A 439 -74.63 9.12 -40.43
N GLY A 440 -74.02 8.25 -39.63
CA GLY A 440 -73.66 8.53 -38.24
C GLY A 440 -72.69 9.71 -38.12
N MET A 441 -71.61 9.71 -38.92
CA MET A 441 -70.59 10.76 -38.95
C MET A 441 -71.18 12.09 -39.42
N THR A 442 -71.99 12.10 -40.48
CA THR A 442 -72.64 13.30 -41.00
C THR A 442 -73.57 13.91 -39.95
N LYS A 443 -74.40 13.09 -39.30
CA LYS A 443 -75.30 13.54 -38.26
C LYS A 443 -74.56 14.11 -37.05
N CYS A 444 -73.51 13.44 -36.58
CA CYS A 444 -72.70 13.97 -35.47
C CYS A 444 -71.96 15.26 -35.86
N SER A 445 -71.49 15.36 -37.11
CA SER A 445 -70.80 16.55 -37.64
C SER A 445 -71.68 17.79 -37.62
N ARG A 446 -72.98 17.63 -37.91
CA ARG A 446 -73.96 18.72 -37.88
C ARG A 446 -74.00 19.42 -36.53
N TRP A 447 -73.90 18.67 -35.44
CA TRP A 447 -74.07 19.17 -34.07
C TRP A 447 -72.74 19.48 -33.35
N LEU A 448 -71.60 19.29 -34.02
CA LEU A 448 -70.28 19.56 -33.47
C LEU A 448 -70.04 21.08 -33.36
N ARG A 449 -69.58 21.57 -32.20
CA ARG A 449 -69.11 22.96 -32.05
C ARG A 449 -67.87 23.18 -32.90
N GLY A 450 -67.94 24.12 -33.85
CA GLY A 450 -66.83 24.49 -34.73
C GLY A 450 -67.22 24.63 -36.21
N HIS A 451 -68.41 24.19 -36.59
CA HIS A 451 -69.00 24.48 -37.89
C HIS A 451 -70.06 25.57 -37.74
N ASP A 452 -69.96 26.63 -38.55
CA ASP A 452 -71.01 27.65 -38.65
C ASP A 452 -72.20 27.04 -39.40
N GLN A 453 -73.37 27.01 -38.76
CA GLN A 453 -74.58 26.43 -39.36
C GLN A 453 -75.25 27.47 -40.27
N PRO A 454 -75.82 27.07 -41.42
CA PRO A 454 -76.51 27.99 -42.31
C PRO A 454 -77.63 28.75 -41.57
N PRO A 455 -77.72 30.09 -41.66
CA PRO A 455 -78.72 30.90 -40.93
C PRO A 455 -80.19 30.51 -41.18
N ALA A 456 -80.47 29.78 -42.27
CA ALA A 456 -81.80 29.33 -42.66
C ALA A 456 -82.22 27.99 -42.01
N GLU A 457 -81.28 27.23 -41.45
CA GLU A 457 -81.55 25.97 -40.75
C GLU A 457 -81.72 26.23 -39.25
N ASN A 458 -82.88 26.79 -38.85
CA ASN A 458 -83.24 26.96 -37.43
C ASN A 458 -83.62 25.60 -36.80
N THR A 459 -82.68 24.64 -36.86
CA THR A 459 -82.90 23.26 -36.46
C THR A 459 -82.65 23.13 -34.97
N SER A 460 -83.66 22.71 -34.21
CA SER A 460 -83.50 22.41 -32.80
C SER A 460 -82.55 21.24 -32.59
N VAL A 461 -81.70 21.34 -31.55
CA VAL A 461 -80.85 20.23 -31.11
C VAL A 461 -81.72 18.97 -30.89
N PRO A 462 -81.24 17.77 -31.25
CA PRO A 462 -82.01 16.53 -31.13
C PRO A 462 -82.54 16.31 -29.72
N GLU A 463 -83.76 15.78 -29.63
CA GLU A 463 -84.42 15.43 -28.37
C GLU A 463 -83.74 14.22 -27.71
N PRO A 464 -83.90 13.98 -26.39
CA PRO A 464 -83.19 12.91 -25.69
C PRO A 464 -83.40 11.53 -26.31
N ASP A 465 -84.60 11.24 -26.83
CA ASP A 465 -84.89 9.96 -27.49
C ASP A 465 -84.11 9.79 -28.80
N GLU A 466 -83.90 10.87 -29.56
CA GLU A 466 -83.11 10.85 -30.78
C GLU A 466 -81.62 10.65 -30.48
N VAL A 467 -81.09 11.36 -29.47
CA VAL A 467 -79.71 11.18 -28.99
C VAL A 467 -79.46 9.72 -28.56
N LYS A 468 -80.44 9.11 -27.88
CA LYS A 468 -80.37 7.70 -27.47
C LYS A 468 -80.30 6.77 -28.69
N GLN A 469 -81.20 6.98 -29.66
CA GLN A 469 -81.25 6.19 -30.88
C GLN A 469 -79.92 6.25 -31.64
N ASP A 470 -79.27 7.42 -31.68
CA ASP A 470 -77.97 7.58 -32.35
C ASP A 470 -76.83 6.84 -31.62
N ILE A 471 -76.83 6.84 -30.27
CA ILE A 471 -75.88 6.05 -29.48
C ILE A 471 -76.14 4.55 -29.68
N ASP A 472 -77.40 4.12 -29.66
CA ASP A 472 -77.80 2.74 -29.88
C ASP A 472 -77.49 2.28 -31.31
N ALA A 473 -77.55 3.18 -32.30
CA ALA A 473 -77.16 2.91 -33.68
C ALA A 473 -75.66 2.57 -33.79
N LEU A 474 -74.78 3.33 -33.15
CA LEU A 474 -73.35 2.99 -33.07
C LEU A 474 -73.15 1.64 -32.38
N ASN A 475 -73.81 1.40 -31.24
CA ASN A 475 -73.70 0.14 -30.52
C ASN A 475 -74.18 -1.07 -31.37
N GLY A 476 -75.28 -0.90 -32.09
CA GLY A 476 -75.83 -1.89 -33.01
C GLY A 476 -74.88 -2.18 -34.18
N TRP A 477 -74.30 -1.14 -34.77
CA TRP A 477 -73.31 -1.25 -35.84
C TRP A 477 -72.05 -2.00 -35.38
N VAL A 478 -71.51 -1.64 -34.21
CA VAL A 478 -70.36 -2.32 -33.59
C VAL A 478 -70.66 -3.80 -33.33
N THR A 479 -71.84 -4.10 -32.79
CA THR A 479 -72.25 -5.47 -32.47
C THR A 479 -72.41 -6.31 -33.73
N THR A 480 -72.98 -5.74 -34.80
CA THR A 480 -73.18 -6.41 -36.09
C THR A 480 -71.86 -6.78 -36.75
N ILE A 481 -70.90 -5.86 -36.79
CA ILE A 481 -69.56 -6.14 -37.35
C ILE A 481 -68.84 -7.19 -36.51
N ARG A 482 -68.82 -7.05 -35.18
CA ARG A 482 -68.15 -8.02 -34.29
C ARG A 482 -68.76 -9.42 -34.40
N LYS A 483 -70.08 -9.53 -34.54
CA LYS A 483 -70.77 -10.81 -34.72
C LYS A 483 -70.45 -11.48 -36.05
N ARG A 484 -70.15 -10.70 -37.10
CA ARG A 484 -69.69 -11.25 -38.39
C ARG A 484 -68.25 -11.76 -38.34
N ARG A 485 -67.43 -11.24 -37.41
CA ARG A 485 -65.97 -11.49 -37.32
C ARG A 485 -65.53 -12.41 -36.19
N ASN A 486 -66.42 -12.71 -35.25
CA ASN A 486 -66.31 -13.79 -34.27
C ASN A 486 -66.82 -15.09 -34.85
#